data_AF-A0A1E7JJK4-F1
#
_entry.id   AF-A0A1E7JJK4-F1
#
_cell.length_a   1.000
_cell.length_b   1.000
_cell.length_c   1.000
_cell.angle_alpha   90.00
_cell.angle_beta   90.00
_cell.angle_gamma   90.00
#
_symmetry.space_group_name_H-M   'P 1'
#
loop_
_entity.id
_entity.type
_entity.pdbx_description
1 polymer ?
#
loop_
_entity_poly.entity_id
_entity_poly.type
_entity_poly.pdbx_seq_one_letter_code
_entity_poly.pdbx_strand_id
1 'polypeptide(L)'
;MLEVRTPVHDDLIDHLVRTTPLQRGEAARIVLDVLAYFDETTEEFVRRRHRELQSRGQNNTQIFARISSELPHRAVAPPDLSLRQLRRIVYG
;
A
#
# COMPACT_ATOMS: atom_id res chain seq x y z
N MET A 1 25.32 18.26 14.91
CA MET A 1 24.03 18.22 15.65
C MET A 1 23.05 17.52 14.73
N LEU A 2 22.93 16.20 14.87
CA LEU A 2 21.97 15.41 14.10
C LEU A 2 20.59 15.77 14.62
N GLU A 3 19.74 16.34 13.77
CA GLU A 3 18.30 16.42 14.04
C GLU A 3 17.83 15.00 14.29
N VAL A 4 17.57 14.69 15.57
CA VAL A 4 16.77 13.52 15.93
C VAL A 4 15.40 13.85 15.37
N ARG A 5 15.12 13.37 14.16
CA ARG A 5 13.76 13.37 13.65
C ARG A 5 12.97 12.57 14.67
N THR A 6 12.14 13.25 15.45
CA THR A 6 11.07 12.60 16.20
C THR A 6 10.44 11.60 15.22
N PRO A 7 10.37 10.29 15.56
CA PRO A 7 9.67 9.33 14.73
C PRO A 7 8.31 9.96 14.43
N VAL A 8 7.95 10.09 13.14
CA VAL A 8 6.83 10.90 12.62
C VAL A 8 5.45 10.49 13.21
N HIS A 9 5.43 9.52 14.12
CA HIS A 9 4.26 8.88 14.69
C HIS A 9 4.32 8.70 16.22
N ASP A 10 5.18 9.40 16.96
CA ASP A 10 5.27 9.27 18.43
C ASP A 10 3.92 9.57 19.13
N ASP A 11 3.19 10.60 18.69
CA ASP A 11 1.86 10.92 19.21
C ASP A 11 0.83 9.79 18.98
N LEU A 12 0.93 9.12 17.82
CA LEU A 12 0.09 7.97 17.49
C LEU A 12 0.47 6.76 18.34
N ILE A 13 1.77 6.51 18.53
CA ILE A 13 2.28 5.44 19.40
C ILE A 13 1.81 5.66 20.84
N ASP A 14 1.91 6.89 21.36
CA ASP A 14 1.42 7.25 22.69
C ASP A 14 -0.09 7.06 22.82
N HIS A 15 -0.85 7.42 21.79
CA HIS A 15 -2.28 7.17 21.75
C HIS A 15 -2.61 5.66 21.82
N LEU A 16 -1.89 4.83 21.06
CA LEU A 16 -2.10 3.37 21.03
C LEU A 16 -1.73 2.72 22.36
N VAL A 17 -0.60 3.09 22.96
CA VAL A 17 -0.19 2.61 24.29
C VAL A 17 -1.22 2.98 25.36
N ARG A 18 -1.88 4.13 25.23
CA ARG A 18 -2.91 4.58 26.19
C ARG A 18 -4.24 3.86 26.02
N THR A 19 -4.60 3.46 24.80
CA THR A 19 -5.95 2.95 24.46
C THR A 19 -6.00 1.44 24.25
N THR A 20 -4.85 0.76 24.24
CA THR A 20 -4.70 -0.68 24.00
C THR A 20 -3.71 -1.28 25.00
N PRO A 21 -3.65 -2.61 25.18
CA PRO A 21 -2.66 -3.26 26.04
C PRO A 21 -1.25 -3.37 25.42
N LEU A 22 -1.00 -2.70 24.28
CA LEU A 22 0.29 -2.79 23.57
C LEU A 22 1.42 -2.07 24.33
N GLN A 23 2.59 -2.69 24.36
CA GLN A 23 3.80 -2.00 24.78
C GLN A 23 4.28 -1.01 23.70
N ARG A 24 5.04 0.03 24.10
CA ARG A 24 5.53 1.07 23.17
C ARG A 24 6.27 0.50 21.96
N GLY A 25 7.09 -0.52 22.17
CA GLY A 25 7.83 -1.20 21.09
C GLY A 25 6.91 -1.95 20.12
N GLU A 26 5.86 -2.61 20.63
CA GLU A 26 4.87 -3.32 19.81
C GLU A 26 4.03 -2.33 18.99
N ALA A 27 3.56 -1.26 19.62
CA ALA A 27 2.81 -0.20 18.95
C ALA A 27 3.64 0.46 17.84
N ALA A 28 4.92 0.78 18.10
CA ALA A 28 5.82 1.31 17.09
C ALA A 28 6.01 0.34 15.92
N ARG A 29 6.18 -0.95 16.20
CA ARG A 29 6.34 -1.98 15.16
C ARG A 29 5.09 -2.11 14.29
N ILE A 30 3.91 -2.15 14.90
CA ILE A 30 2.63 -2.23 14.17
C ILE A 30 2.44 -1.00 13.30
N VAL A 31 2.72 0.21 13.81
CA VAL A 31 2.63 1.44 13.01
C VAL A 31 3.55 1.36 11.80
N LEU A 32 4.79 0.93 11.97
CA LEU A 32 5.72 0.74 10.85
C LEU A 32 5.24 -0.34 9.87
N ASP A 33 4.69 -1.45 10.34
CA ASP A 33 4.17 -2.51 9.49
C ASP A 33 2.93 -2.07 8.70
N VAL A 34 2.04 -1.29 9.32
CA VAL A 34 0.86 -0.69 8.67
C VAL A 34 1.28 0.35 7.64
N LEU A 35 2.24 1.21 7.98
CA LEU A 35 2.78 2.19 7.03
C LEU A 35 3.48 1.49 5.88
N ALA A 36 4.31 0.49 6.13
CA ALA A 36 4.94 -0.31 5.09
C ALA A 36 3.92 -1.05 4.20
N TYR A 37 2.81 -1.50 4.78
CA TYR A 37 1.71 -2.08 4.03
C TYR A 37 1.04 -1.06 3.09
N PHE A 38 0.98 0.22 3.48
CA PHE A 38 0.45 1.31 2.66
C PHE A 38 1.47 2.06 1.82
N ASP A 39 2.77 1.84 2.02
CA ASP A 39 3.86 2.45 1.27
C ASP A 39 4.01 1.86 -0.14
N GLU A 40 3.33 0.74 -0.41
CA GLU A 40 3.20 0.23 -1.78
C GLU A 40 2.54 1.30 -2.65
N THR A 41 3.31 1.88 -3.55
CA THR A 41 2.78 2.84 -4.52
C THR A 41 1.72 2.17 -5.40
N THR A 42 0.82 2.97 -5.97
CA THR A 42 -0.16 2.47 -6.94
C THR A 42 0.49 1.69 -8.07
N GLU A 43 1.68 2.11 -8.50
CA GLU A 43 2.40 1.45 -9.58
C GLU A 43 2.96 0.10 -9.17
N GLU A 44 3.55 -0.01 -7.98
CA GLU A 44 4.04 -1.26 -7.42
C GLU A 44 2.91 -2.26 -7.22
N PHE A 45 1.77 -1.81 -6.68
CA PHE A 45 0.57 -2.63 -6.57
C PHE A 45 0.13 -3.18 -7.93
N VAL A 46 -0.01 -2.31 -8.94
CA VAL A 46 -0.43 -2.72 -10.29
C VAL A 46 0.54 -3.74 -10.89
N ARG A 47 1.86 -3.52 -10.77
CA ARG A 47 2.89 -4.44 -11.29
C ARG A 47 2.91 -5.79 -10.57
N ARG A 48 2.81 -5.79 -9.24
CA ARG A 48 2.75 -7.04 -8.45
C ARG A 48 1.48 -7.82 -8.76
N ARG A 49 0.33 -7.13 -8.77
CA ARG A 49 -0.98 -7.77 -8.98
C ARG A 49 -1.13 -8.31 -10.40
N HIS A 50 -0.62 -7.59 -11.41
CA HIS A 50 -0.58 -8.08 -12.79
C HIS A 50 0.20 -9.39 -12.89
N ARG A 51 1.42 -9.44 -12.33
CA ARG A 51 2.24 -10.67 -12.30
C ARG A 51 1.56 -11.84 -11.61
N GLU A 52 0.88 -11.59 -10.48
CA GLU A 52 0.15 -12.62 -9.73
C GLU A 52 -1.03 -13.19 -10.52
N LEU A 53 -1.78 -12.35 -11.24
CA LEU A 53 -2.91 -12.82 -12.03
C LEU A 53 -2.45 -13.49 -13.35
N GLN A 54 -1.34 -13.02 -13.93
CA GLN A 54 -0.71 -13.63 -15.08
C GLN A 54 -0.18 -15.04 -14.76
N SER A 55 0.46 -15.24 -13.59
CA SER A 55 0.93 -16.57 -13.18
C SER A 55 -0.21 -17.57 -12.94
N ARG A 56 -1.43 -17.07 -12.71
CA ARG A 56 -2.67 -17.87 -12.64
C ARG A 56 -3.32 -18.12 -14.00
N GLY A 57 -2.68 -17.70 -15.09
CA GLY A 57 -3.15 -17.95 -16.47
C GLY A 57 -4.27 -17.02 -16.94
N GLN A 58 -4.56 -15.92 -16.24
CA GLN A 58 -5.55 -14.95 -16.71
C GLN A 58 -5.04 -14.16 -17.92
N ASN A 59 -5.94 -13.80 -18.84
CA ASN A 59 -5.55 -12.96 -19.98
C ASN A 59 -5.50 -11.48 -19.60
N ASN A 60 -4.75 -10.69 -20.38
CA ASN A 60 -4.52 -9.27 -20.09
C ASN A 60 -5.81 -8.44 -19.91
N THR A 61 -6.84 -8.70 -20.72
CA THR A 61 -8.12 -7.98 -20.61
C THR A 61 -8.77 -8.24 -19.26
N GLN A 62 -8.80 -9.50 -18.82
CA GLN A 62 -9.32 -9.88 -17.49
C GLN A 62 -8.48 -9.29 -16.36
N ILE A 63 -7.16 -9.32 -16.49
CA ILE A 63 -6.24 -8.78 -15.47
C ILE A 63 -6.47 -7.28 -15.28
N PHE A 64 -6.48 -6.48 -16.35
CA PHE A 64 -6.65 -5.04 -16.23
C PHE A 64 -8.05 -4.65 -15.75
N ALA A 65 -9.09 -5.37 -16.16
CA ALA A 65 -10.44 -5.16 -15.64
C ALA A 65 -10.49 -5.42 -14.13
N ARG A 66 -9.86 -6.51 -13.67
CA ARG A 66 -9.79 -6.85 -12.24
C ARG A 66 -9.00 -5.82 -11.44
N ILE A 67 -7.81 -5.44 -11.91
CA ILE A 67 -7.00 -4.40 -11.26
C ILE A 67 -7.79 -3.09 -11.16
N SER A 68 -8.48 -2.67 -12.23
CA SER A 68 -9.32 -1.46 -12.21
C SER A 68 -10.42 -1.52 -11.15
N SER A 69 -10.99 -2.70 -10.89
CA SER A 69 -11.99 -2.88 -9.84
C SER A 69 -11.41 -2.95 -8.42
N GLU A 70 -10.16 -3.40 -8.27
CA GLU A 70 -9.49 -3.53 -6.97
C GLU A 70 -8.90 -2.17 -6.49
N LEU A 71 -8.49 -1.29 -7.41
CA LEU A 71 -7.84 -0.01 -7.08
C LEU A 71 -8.65 0.93 -6.18
N PRO A 72 -9.97 1.15 -6.37
CA PRO A 72 -10.76 2.01 -5.50
C PRO A 72 -10.89 1.51 -4.06
N HIS A 73 -10.63 0.22 -3.83
CA HIS A 73 -10.75 -0.42 -2.51
C HIS A 73 -9.44 -0.39 -1.71
N ARG A 74 -8.36 0.21 -2.25
CA ARG A 74 -7.12 0.41 -1.52
C ARG A 74 -7.31 1.49 -0.47
N ALA A 75 -6.65 1.37 0.69
CA ALA A 75 -6.78 2.36 1.75
C ALA A 75 -6.27 3.75 1.34
N VAL A 76 -5.27 3.79 0.46
CA VAL A 76 -4.88 5.00 -0.27
C VAL A 76 -5.27 4.77 -1.73
N ALA A 77 -6.53 5.04 -2.04
CA ALA A 77 -7.07 4.91 -3.39
C ALA A 77 -6.40 5.94 -4.32
N PRO A 78 -5.83 5.50 -5.45
CA PRO A 78 -5.37 6.44 -6.47
C PRO A 78 -6.55 7.16 -7.12
N PRO A 79 -6.28 8.27 -7.84
CA PRO A 79 -7.25 8.77 -8.82
C PRO A 79 -7.58 7.68 -9.86
N ASP A 80 -8.75 7.76 -10.46
CA ASP A 80 -9.20 6.80 -11.46
C ASP A 80 -8.19 6.68 -12.61
N LEU A 81 -7.65 5.47 -12.79
CA LEU A 81 -6.70 5.17 -13.84
C LEU A 81 -7.42 4.51 -15.02
N SER A 82 -7.28 5.11 -16.19
CA SER A 82 -7.71 4.50 -17.45
C SER A 82 -6.91 3.22 -17.74
N LEU A 83 -7.49 2.31 -18.53
CA LEU A 83 -6.80 1.11 -19.01
C LEU A 83 -5.47 1.42 -19.71
N ARG A 84 -5.37 2.58 -20.38
CA ARG A 84 -4.13 3.02 -21.02
C ARG A 84 -3.05 3.35 -19.99
N GLN A 85 -3.41 4.03 -18.90
CA GLN A 85 -2.49 4.33 -17.81
C GLN A 85 -2.03 3.04 -17.11
N LEU A 86 -2.95 2.09 -16.84
CA LEU A 86 -2.60 0.79 -16.26
C LEU A 86 -1.61 0.01 -17.14
N ARG A 87 -1.86 -0.03 -18.46
CA ARG A 87 -0.93 -0.66 -19.41
C ARG A 87 0.44 0.01 -19.42
N ARG A 88 0.49 1.35 -19.31
CA ARG A 88 1.75 2.08 -19.24
C ARG A 88 2.53 1.81 -17.95
N ILE A 89 1.85 1.58 -16.83
CA ILE A 89 2.51 1.22 -15.56
C ILE A 89 3.22 -0.15 -15.67
N VAL A 90 2.63 -1.08 -16.41
CA VAL A 90 3.14 -2.47 -16.55
C VAL A 90 4.17 -2.59 -17.67
N TYR A 91 3.96 -1.92 -18.81
CA TYR A 91 4.75 -2.12 -20.04
C TYR A 91 5.57 -0.89 -20.47
N GLY A 92 5.29 0.29 -19.92
CA GLY A 92 5.98 1.53 -20.23
C GLY A 92 7.13 1.77 -19.27
#